data_AF-A0A940TZR7-F1
#
_entry.id   AF-A0A940TZR7-F1
#
_cell.length_a   1.000
_cell.length_b   1.000
_cell.length_c   1.000
_cell.angle_alpha   90.00
_cell.angle_beta   90.00
_cell.angle_gamma   90.00
#
_symmetry.space_group_name_H-M   'P 1'
#
loop_
_entity.id
_entity.type
_entity.pdbx_description
1 polymer ?
#
loop_
_entity_poly.entity_id
_entity_poly.type
_entity_poly.pdbx_seq_one_letter_code
_entity_poly.pdbx_strand_id
1 'polypeptide(L)'
;DDREDIYYLYDHEVRSFVAGQTRGEAFREVAAQRKAEMEHYREIVLPEVIYGDVPPPIISTAIEKLSGTPTSRGYYTGKVKVVRGVSDFPKLAQGDVLVIPYSDVGWTPLFAKAGAVIAESGGILSHSSIIAREYNIPAVVSVKAAMDLPDGALVEVDGYKGLIYLRDGRELEQAIKE
;
A
#
# COMPACT_ATOMS: atom_id res chain seq x y z
N ASP A 1 1.94 -29.22 10.52
CA ASP A 1 2.53 -28.70 11.75
C ASP A 1 3.56 -27.64 11.41
N ASP A 2 3.07 -26.41 11.26
CA ASP A 2 3.92 -25.23 11.19
C ASP A 2 3.84 -24.53 12.56
N ARG A 3 4.97 -24.05 13.06
CA ARG A 3 4.99 -23.23 14.29
C ARG A 3 4.12 -21.98 14.13
N GLU A 4 3.99 -21.48 12.91
CA GLU A 4 3.20 -20.28 12.58
C GLU A 4 1.68 -20.52 12.61
N ASP A 5 1.21 -21.78 12.76
CA ASP A 5 -0.22 -22.11 12.90
C ASP A 5 -0.87 -21.37 14.09
N ILE A 6 -0.07 -21.00 15.11
CA ILE A 6 -0.54 -20.22 16.26
C ILE A 6 -1.11 -18.84 15.89
N TYR A 7 -0.65 -18.22 14.79
CA TYR A 7 -1.13 -16.90 14.35
C TYR A 7 -2.54 -16.94 13.77
N TYR A 8 -3.06 -18.14 13.50
CA TYR A 8 -4.41 -18.36 12.99
C TYR A 8 -5.40 -18.75 14.09
N LEU A 9 -4.97 -18.74 15.35
CA LEU A 9 -5.81 -19.05 16.51
C LEU A 9 -6.08 -17.78 17.33
N TYR A 10 -7.27 -17.67 17.90
CA TYR A 10 -7.62 -16.62 18.85
C TYR A 10 -6.97 -16.89 20.21
N ASP A 11 -6.75 -15.83 21.01
CA ASP A 11 -6.12 -15.93 22.33
C ASP A 11 -6.80 -16.97 23.25
N HIS A 12 -8.15 -17.02 23.25
CA HIS A 12 -8.89 -17.99 24.05
C HIS A 12 -8.69 -19.45 23.59
N GLU A 13 -8.52 -19.69 22.28
CA GLU A 13 -8.24 -21.01 21.71
C GLU A 13 -6.85 -21.49 22.11
N VAL A 14 -5.85 -20.61 22.02
CA VAL A 14 -4.47 -20.88 22.46
C VAL A 14 -4.43 -21.18 23.96
N ARG A 15 -5.12 -20.38 24.79
CA ARG A 15 -5.19 -20.61 26.24
C ARG A 15 -5.87 -21.93 26.59
N SER A 16 -6.95 -22.30 25.89
CA SER A 16 -7.64 -23.58 26.08
C SER A 16 -6.74 -24.78 25.75
N PHE A 17 -5.94 -24.66 24.69
CA PHE A 17 -4.94 -25.68 24.32
C PHE A 17 -3.87 -25.85 25.40
N VAL A 18 -3.27 -24.73 25.85
CA VAL A 18 -2.21 -24.75 26.88
C VAL A 18 -2.75 -25.27 28.22
N ALA A 19 -4.01 -24.99 28.54
CA ALA A 19 -4.69 -25.50 29.74
C ALA A 19 -5.09 -26.98 29.64
N GLY A 20 -4.84 -27.66 28.52
CA GLY A 20 -5.18 -29.07 28.31
C GLY A 20 -6.68 -29.35 28.16
N GLN A 21 -7.48 -28.32 27.90
CA GLN A 21 -8.95 -28.42 27.81
C GLN A 21 -9.43 -28.90 26.45
N THR A 22 -8.60 -28.79 25.40
CA THR A 22 -8.95 -29.13 24.02
C THR A 22 -7.79 -29.86 23.34
N ARG A 23 -8.11 -30.80 22.43
CA ARG A 23 -7.09 -31.55 21.66
C ARG A 23 -6.48 -30.71 20.55
N GLY A 24 -5.17 -30.87 20.32
CA GLY A 24 -4.42 -30.13 19.29
C GLY A 24 -4.89 -30.36 17.85
N GLU A 25 -5.49 -31.52 17.55
CA GLU A 25 -6.04 -31.84 16.23
C GLU A 25 -7.15 -30.86 15.77
N ALA A 26 -8.03 -30.46 16.68
CA ALA A 26 -9.11 -29.51 16.38
C ALA A 26 -8.56 -28.14 15.96
N PHE A 27 -7.45 -27.68 16.57
CA PHE A 27 -6.83 -26.41 16.23
C PHE A 27 -6.10 -26.44 14.88
N ARG A 28 -5.63 -27.62 14.43
CA ARG A 28 -5.02 -27.76 13.11
C ARG A 28 -6.02 -27.54 11.99
N GLU A 29 -7.22 -28.11 12.13
CA GLU A 29 -8.30 -27.90 11.17
C GLU A 29 -8.74 -26.43 11.13
N VAL A 30 -8.91 -25.80 12.30
CA VAL A 30 -9.25 -24.37 12.40
C VAL A 30 -8.18 -23.48 11.77
N ALA A 31 -6.90 -23.74 12.05
CA ALA A 31 -5.80 -22.98 11.46
C ALA A 31 -5.74 -23.15 9.93
N ALA A 32 -5.92 -24.37 9.43
CA ALA A 32 -5.95 -24.64 7.99
C ALA A 32 -7.13 -23.94 7.30
N GLN A 33 -8.31 -23.94 7.92
CA GLN A 33 -9.49 -23.24 7.43
C GLN A 33 -9.26 -21.73 7.33
N ARG A 34 -8.73 -21.11 8.41
CA ARG A 34 -8.47 -19.66 8.43
C ARG A 34 -7.34 -19.26 7.49
N LYS A 35 -6.32 -20.10 7.30
CA LYS A 35 -5.30 -19.90 6.25
C LYS A 35 -5.94 -19.81 4.86
N ALA A 36 -6.82 -20.76 4.54
CA ALA A 36 -7.52 -20.79 3.25
C ALA A 36 -8.43 -19.57 3.09
N GLU A 37 -9.13 -19.16 4.15
CA GLU A 37 -9.99 -17.97 4.15
C GLU A 37 -9.18 -16.67 3.94
N MET A 38 -8.05 -16.51 4.64
CA MET A 38 -7.18 -15.35 4.46
C MET A 38 -6.56 -15.29 3.07
N GLU A 39 -6.17 -16.42 2.49
CA GLU A 39 -5.69 -16.45 1.10
C GLU A 39 -6.81 -16.12 0.11
N HIS A 40 -8.02 -16.63 0.35
CA HIS A 40 -9.19 -16.33 -0.48
C HIS A 40 -9.52 -14.82 -0.53
N TYR A 41 -9.34 -14.12 0.59
CA TYR A 41 -9.63 -12.68 0.70
C TYR A 41 -8.43 -11.77 0.49
N ARG A 42 -7.25 -12.33 0.20
CA ARG A 42 -5.99 -11.58 0.11
C ARG A 42 -6.01 -10.44 -0.91
N GLU A 43 -6.72 -10.63 -2.01
CA GLU A 43 -6.81 -9.66 -3.11
C GLU A 43 -8.05 -8.74 -3.02
N ILE A 44 -8.86 -8.87 -1.97
CA ILE A 44 -10.03 -8.01 -1.80
C ILE A 44 -9.58 -6.61 -1.42
N VAL A 45 -9.96 -5.63 -2.26
CA VAL A 45 -9.88 -4.21 -1.94
C VAL A 45 -11.02 -3.86 -0.98
N LEU A 46 -10.68 -3.50 0.25
CA LEU A 46 -11.67 -3.11 1.24
C LEU A 46 -12.37 -1.80 0.83
N PRO A 47 -13.70 -1.73 0.96
CA PRO A 47 -14.44 -0.51 0.72
C PRO A 47 -14.17 0.55 1.79
N GLU A 48 -14.30 1.83 1.42
CA GLU A 48 -14.14 2.95 2.36
C GLU A 48 -15.23 2.97 3.44
N VAL A 49 -16.43 2.48 3.11
CA VAL A 49 -17.58 2.40 4.02
C VAL A 49 -18.17 1.01 3.92
N ILE A 50 -18.26 0.34 5.07
CA ILE A 50 -19.05 -0.88 5.24
C ILE A 50 -20.33 -0.46 5.95
N TYR A 51 -21.47 -0.54 5.26
CA TYR A 51 -22.78 -0.17 5.81
C TYR A 51 -23.80 -1.26 5.52
N GLY A 52 -24.49 -1.73 6.57
CA GLY A 52 -25.40 -2.87 6.48
C GLY A 52 -24.68 -4.21 6.36
N ASP A 53 -25.43 -5.26 6.04
CA ASP A 53 -24.92 -6.65 5.98
C ASP A 53 -24.50 -7.10 4.57
N VAL A 54 -24.55 -6.18 3.58
CA VAL A 54 -24.23 -6.49 2.18
C VAL A 54 -22.84 -5.95 1.84
N PRO A 55 -21.91 -6.80 1.36
CA PRO A 55 -20.60 -6.34 0.93
C PRO A 55 -20.74 -5.42 -0.30
N PRO A 56 -20.09 -4.25 -0.31
CA PRO A 56 -20.15 -3.33 -1.45
C PRO A 56 -19.41 -3.90 -2.68
N PRO A 57 -19.80 -3.47 -3.89
CA PRO A 57 -19.22 -3.97 -5.14
C PRO A 57 -17.77 -3.48 -5.34
N ILE A 58 -16.93 -4.35 -5.91
CA ILE A 58 -15.53 -4.05 -6.25
C ILE A 58 -15.50 -3.24 -7.56
N ILE A 59 -14.89 -2.04 -7.53
CA ILE A 59 -14.78 -1.16 -8.70
C ILE A 59 -13.30 -0.97 -9.04
N SER A 60 -12.83 -1.57 -10.15
CA SER A 60 -11.54 -1.28 -10.78
C SER A 60 -11.78 -0.40 -12.01
N THR A 61 -11.13 0.75 -12.06
CA THR A 61 -11.17 1.67 -13.22
C THR A 61 -9.75 1.89 -13.70
N ALA A 62 -9.52 1.76 -15.01
CA ALA A 62 -8.27 2.17 -15.66
C ALA A 62 -8.21 3.71 -15.70
N ILE A 63 -7.11 4.31 -15.25
CA ILE A 63 -7.06 5.75 -14.99
C ILE A 63 -5.81 6.37 -15.63
N GLU A 64 -6.02 7.27 -16.60
CA GLU A 64 -4.98 8.13 -17.19
C GLU A 64 -4.53 9.26 -16.23
N LYS A 65 -5.32 9.55 -15.19
CA LYS A 65 -5.08 10.63 -14.22
C LYS A 65 -5.59 10.26 -12.83
N LEU A 66 -4.67 10.01 -11.91
CA LEU A 66 -5.02 9.72 -10.51
C LEU A 66 -5.13 11.02 -9.71
N SER A 67 -5.99 11.01 -8.70
CA SER A 67 -6.13 12.12 -7.75
C SER A 67 -6.34 11.60 -6.33
N GLY A 68 -5.90 12.39 -5.36
CA GLY A 68 -6.13 12.12 -3.95
C GLY A 68 -6.02 13.41 -3.14
N THR A 69 -5.76 13.25 -1.84
CA THR A 69 -5.60 14.37 -0.92
C THR A 69 -4.15 14.88 -0.96
N PRO A 70 -3.90 16.14 -1.33
CA PRO A 70 -2.57 16.74 -1.20
C PRO A 70 -2.22 16.92 0.27
N THR A 71 -1.06 16.41 0.69
CA THR A 71 -0.65 16.44 2.11
C THR A 71 0.73 17.02 2.35
N SER A 72 1.61 16.97 1.34
CA SER A 72 2.87 17.69 1.33
C SER A 72 3.05 18.39 -0.01
N ARG A 73 3.33 19.70 0.06
CA ARG A 73 3.37 20.57 -1.12
C ARG A 73 4.64 20.36 -1.92
N GLY A 74 4.54 20.54 -3.23
CA GLY A 74 5.66 20.53 -4.15
C GLY A 74 5.32 19.79 -5.43
N TYR A 75 6.28 19.79 -6.37
CA TYR A 75 6.19 19.11 -7.64
C TYR A 75 7.36 18.15 -7.76
N TYR A 76 7.10 16.94 -8.21
CA TYR A 76 8.16 15.96 -8.47
C TYR A 76 7.84 15.09 -9.67
N THR A 77 8.86 14.75 -10.44
CA THR A 77 8.76 13.77 -11.53
C THR A 77 9.77 12.68 -11.30
N GLY A 78 9.33 11.42 -11.34
CA GLY A 78 10.22 10.29 -11.09
C GLY A 78 9.58 8.96 -11.44
N LYS A 79 10.38 7.89 -11.33
CA LYS A 79 9.92 6.53 -11.61
C LYS A 79 9.15 5.98 -10.43
N VAL A 80 8.01 5.37 -10.70
CA VAL A 80 7.19 4.67 -9.71
C VAL A 80 7.95 3.47 -9.15
N LYS A 81 7.92 3.32 -7.83
CA LYS A 81 8.25 2.08 -7.14
C LYS A 81 7.11 1.65 -6.22
N VAL A 82 6.43 0.57 -6.60
CA VAL A 82 5.33 0.00 -5.82
C VAL A 82 5.91 -0.92 -4.74
N VAL A 83 5.72 -0.55 -3.48
CA VAL A 83 6.24 -1.26 -2.31
C VAL A 83 5.07 -1.76 -1.46
N ARG A 84 4.89 -3.09 -1.39
CA ARG A 84 3.78 -3.72 -0.65
C ARG A 84 4.15 -4.12 0.78
N GLY A 85 5.44 -4.22 1.08
CA GLY A 85 5.94 -4.58 2.40
C GLY A 85 7.46 -4.64 2.45
N VAL A 86 8.00 -5.15 3.55
CA VAL A 86 9.45 -5.13 3.85
C VAL A 86 10.30 -5.81 2.77
N SER A 87 9.79 -6.87 2.14
CA SER A 87 10.49 -7.57 1.04
C SER A 87 10.73 -6.68 -0.19
N ASP A 88 9.95 -5.62 -0.36
CA ASP A 88 10.04 -4.70 -1.49
C ASP A 88 10.95 -3.49 -1.21
N PHE A 89 11.38 -3.30 0.04
CA PHE A 89 12.20 -2.13 0.41
C PHE A 89 13.48 -1.96 -0.42
N PRO A 90 14.19 -3.04 -0.83
CA PRO A 90 15.36 -2.91 -1.69
C PRO A 90 15.07 -2.38 -3.10
N LYS A 91 13.81 -2.37 -3.56
CA LYS A 91 13.43 -1.90 -4.90
C LYS A 91 13.57 -0.38 -5.07
N LEU A 92 13.50 0.38 -3.97
CA LEU A 92 13.48 1.84 -3.99
C LEU A 92 14.90 2.41 -4.10
N ALA A 93 15.17 3.15 -5.17
CA ALA A 93 16.37 3.95 -5.34
C ALA A 93 16.15 5.41 -4.91
N GLN A 94 17.24 6.16 -4.77
CA GLN A 94 17.18 7.58 -4.44
C GLN A 94 16.46 8.36 -5.56
N GLY A 95 15.46 9.16 -5.19
CA GLY A 95 14.65 9.95 -6.13
C GLY A 95 13.49 9.18 -6.78
N ASP A 96 13.25 7.92 -6.44
CA ASP A 96 12.06 7.24 -6.94
C ASP A 96 10.78 7.81 -6.29
N VAL A 97 9.66 7.69 -7.01
CA VAL A 97 8.32 7.98 -6.48
C VAL A 97 7.85 6.73 -5.74
N LEU A 98 7.79 6.84 -4.41
CA LEU A 98 7.37 5.75 -3.53
C LEU A 98 5.85 5.60 -3.57
N VAL A 99 5.37 4.43 -3.99
CA VAL A 99 3.94 4.09 -4.06
C VAL A 99 3.63 2.97 -3.07
N ILE A 100 2.71 3.22 -2.13
CA ILE A 100 2.45 2.34 -0.97
C ILE A 100 0.96 2.22 -0.65
N PRO A 101 0.48 1.09 -0.08
CA PRO A 101 -0.93 0.95 0.27
C PRO A 101 -1.27 1.83 1.49
N TYR A 102 -0.38 1.83 2.48
CA TYR A 102 -0.38 2.65 3.67
C TYR A 102 1.05 2.76 4.19
N SER A 103 1.28 3.50 5.27
CA SER A 103 2.59 3.57 5.94
C SER A 103 2.45 3.44 7.45
N ASP A 104 3.46 2.84 8.06
CA ASP A 104 3.74 2.88 9.50
C ASP A 104 5.21 3.30 9.73
N VAL A 105 5.64 3.36 11.00
CA VAL A 105 6.98 3.82 11.40
C VAL A 105 8.11 3.01 10.76
N GLY A 106 7.87 1.74 10.41
CA GLY A 106 8.85 0.88 9.74
C GLY A 106 9.23 1.35 8.33
N TRP A 107 8.41 2.20 7.70
CA TRP A 107 8.61 2.68 6.33
C TRP A 107 9.47 3.94 6.27
N THR A 108 9.73 4.61 7.40
CA THR A 108 10.47 5.89 7.46
C THR A 108 11.80 5.89 6.70
N PRO A 109 12.64 4.83 6.71
CA PRO A 109 13.87 4.81 5.92
C PRO A 109 13.66 4.96 4.40
N LEU A 110 12.50 4.58 3.88
CA LEU A 110 12.15 4.75 2.46
C LEU A 110 11.87 6.22 2.12
N PHE A 111 11.27 6.98 3.04
CA PHE A 111 10.94 8.38 2.83
C PHE A 111 12.21 9.25 2.68
N ALA A 112 13.31 8.85 3.32
CA ALA A 112 14.61 9.52 3.13
C ALA A 112 15.18 9.35 1.71
N LYS A 113 14.78 8.30 0.99
CA LYS A 113 15.20 8.03 -0.40
C LYS A 113 14.21 8.59 -1.43
N ALA A 114 12.93 8.62 -1.09
CA ALA A 114 11.86 8.98 -2.01
C ALA A 114 11.98 10.43 -2.49
N GLY A 115 11.68 10.66 -3.76
CA GLY A 115 11.52 12.00 -4.31
C GLY A 115 10.09 12.56 -4.15
N ALA A 116 9.10 11.66 -4.10
CA ALA A 116 7.71 11.94 -3.74
C ALA A 116 7.01 10.68 -3.24
N VAL A 117 5.85 10.84 -2.62
CA VAL A 117 5.06 9.73 -2.05
C VAL A 117 3.64 9.76 -2.60
N ILE A 118 3.17 8.59 -3.04
CA ILE A 118 1.78 8.33 -3.39
C ILE A 118 1.29 7.21 -2.47
N ALA A 119 0.23 7.45 -1.70
CA ALA A 119 -0.34 6.42 -0.83
C ALA A 119 -1.80 6.14 -1.20
N GLU A 120 -2.17 4.86 -1.26
CA GLU A 120 -3.54 4.45 -1.54
C GLU A 120 -4.50 4.85 -0.41
N SER A 121 -4.03 4.79 0.82
CA SER A 121 -4.75 5.23 2.01
C SER A 121 -3.94 6.21 2.85
N GLY A 122 -4.63 7.07 3.60
CA GLY A 122 -4.01 8.04 4.49
C GLY A 122 -4.92 9.25 4.71
N GLY A 123 -4.38 10.26 5.39
CA GLY A 123 -5.06 11.51 5.65
C GLY A 123 -4.05 12.61 5.90
N ILE A 124 -4.49 13.86 6.04
CA ILE A 124 -3.55 14.98 6.23
C ILE A 124 -2.64 14.85 7.46
N LEU A 125 -3.08 14.10 8.47
CA LEU A 125 -2.34 13.81 9.71
C LEU A 125 -1.81 12.37 9.79
N SER A 126 -1.89 11.58 8.71
CA SER A 126 -1.34 10.22 8.73
C SER A 126 0.19 10.25 8.78
N HIS A 127 0.79 9.13 9.18
CA HIS A 127 2.24 8.96 9.24
C HIS A 127 2.92 9.37 7.93
N SER A 128 2.44 8.87 6.79
CA SER A 128 2.93 9.23 5.44
C SER A 128 2.97 10.73 5.21
N SER A 129 1.91 11.44 5.58
CA SER A 129 1.75 12.89 5.40
C SER A 129 2.63 13.71 6.34
N ILE A 130 2.83 13.25 7.57
CA ILE A 130 3.72 13.90 8.54
C ILE A 130 5.17 13.77 8.05
N ILE A 131 5.59 12.53 7.79
CA ILE A 131 6.97 12.25 7.38
C ILE A 131 7.30 12.91 6.03
N ALA A 132 6.40 12.89 5.05
CA ALA A 132 6.64 13.58 3.78
C ALA A 132 6.90 15.09 3.95
N ARG A 133 6.22 15.74 4.91
CA ARG A 133 6.47 17.17 5.23
C ARG A 133 7.80 17.36 5.94
N GLU A 134 8.17 16.48 6.87
CA GLU A 134 9.46 16.52 7.57
C GLU A 134 10.65 16.37 6.61
N TYR A 135 10.52 15.47 5.63
CA TYR A 135 11.53 15.27 4.57
C TYR A 135 11.37 16.26 3.40
N ASN A 136 10.38 17.16 3.45
CA ASN A 136 10.11 18.18 2.44
C ASN A 136 9.96 17.60 1.01
N ILE A 137 9.28 16.46 0.89
CA ILE A 137 8.97 15.81 -0.38
C ILE A 137 7.47 15.91 -0.70
N PRO A 138 7.05 16.04 -1.97
CA PRO A 138 5.64 16.10 -2.32
C PRO A 138 4.92 14.80 -1.97
N ALA A 139 3.68 14.92 -1.51
CA ALA A 139 2.88 13.74 -1.17
C ALA A 139 1.40 13.92 -1.47
N VAL A 140 0.82 12.85 -2.04
CA VAL A 140 -0.61 12.69 -2.28
C VAL A 140 -1.04 11.36 -1.67
N VAL A 141 -2.06 11.39 -0.80
CA VAL A 141 -2.59 10.20 -0.12
C VAL A 141 -4.05 9.99 -0.47
N SER A 142 -4.64 8.86 -0.07
CA SER A 142 -6.02 8.51 -0.44
C SER A 142 -6.21 8.48 -1.96
N VAL A 143 -5.20 8.01 -2.67
CA VAL A 143 -5.21 7.90 -4.12
C VAL A 143 -5.75 6.53 -4.48
N LYS A 144 -7.02 6.47 -4.85
CA LYS A 144 -7.66 5.21 -5.26
C LYS A 144 -6.87 4.54 -6.38
N ALA A 145 -6.63 3.24 -6.26
CA ALA A 145 -5.87 2.44 -7.24
C ALA A 145 -4.41 2.90 -7.42
N ALA A 146 -3.81 3.58 -6.44
CA ALA A 146 -2.38 3.92 -6.49
C ALA A 146 -1.51 2.68 -6.68
N MET A 147 -1.90 1.56 -6.05
CA MET A 147 -1.17 0.29 -6.12
C MET A 147 -1.23 -0.41 -7.48
N ASP A 148 -2.06 0.09 -8.40
CA ASP A 148 -2.19 -0.40 -9.78
C ASP A 148 -1.29 0.38 -10.75
N LEU A 149 -0.56 1.41 -10.27
CA LEU A 149 0.44 2.11 -11.07
C LEU A 149 1.52 1.12 -11.56
N PRO A 150 1.91 1.14 -12.84
CA PRO A 150 2.95 0.25 -13.34
C PRO A 150 4.31 0.55 -12.69
N ASP A 151 4.99 -0.47 -12.16
CA ASP A 151 6.32 -0.29 -11.61
C ASP A 151 7.30 0.24 -12.67
N GLY A 152 8.08 1.26 -12.30
CA GLY A 152 9.02 1.92 -13.19
C GLY A 152 8.42 2.96 -14.14
N ALA A 153 7.09 3.13 -14.17
CA ALA A 153 6.46 4.17 -14.97
C ALA A 153 6.90 5.57 -14.50
N LEU A 154 7.07 6.49 -15.45
CA LEU A 154 7.37 7.88 -15.13
C LEU A 154 6.07 8.61 -14.76
N VAL A 155 6.04 9.25 -13.59
CA VAL A 155 4.88 10.02 -13.14
C VAL A 155 5.27 11.41 -12.69
N GLU A 156 4.35 12.35 -12.84
CA GLU A 156 4.43 13.67 -12.21
C GLU A 156 3.46 13.73 -11.05
N VAL A 157 3.95 14.19 -9.90
CA VAL A 157 3.19 14.35 -8.66
C VAL A 157 3.05 15.83 -8.35
N ASP A 158 1.81 16.33 -8.34
CA ASP A 158 1.43 17.65 -7.88
C ASP A 158 0.88 17.56 -6.45
N GLY A 159 1.75 17.81 -5.48
CA GLY A 159 1.40 17.85 -4.06
C GLY A 159 0.63 19.10 -3.62
N TYR A 160 0.38 20.07 -4.51
CA TYR A 160 -0.50 21.21 -4.23
C TYR A 160 -1.96 20.90 -4.56
N LYS A 161 -2.19 20.25 -5.70
CA LYS A 161 -3.54 19.94 -6.20
C LYS A 161 -3.99 18.51 -5.89
N GLY A 162 -3.06 17.64 -5.47
CA GLY A 162 -3.34 16.23 -5.22
C GLY A 162 -3.54 15.46 -6.51
N LEU A 163 -2.78 15.79 -7.57
CA LEU A 163 -2.91 15.21 -8.90
C LEU A 163 -1.66 14.43 -9.27
N ILE A 164 -1.86 13.31 -9.95
CA ILE A 164 -0.79 12.45 -10.45
C ILE A 164 -1.03 12.19 -11.94
N TYR A 165 0.00 12.44 -12.73
CA TYR A 165 -0.04 12.29 -14.19
C TYR A 165 0.93 11.18 -14.61
N LEU A 166 0.43 10.22 -15.39
CA LEU A 166 1.26 9.22 -16.02
C LEU A 166 1.92 9.84 -17.27
N ARG A 167 3.26 9.81 -17.34
CA ARG A 167 3.99 10.23 -18.54
C ARG A 167 4.18 9.03 -19.44
N ASP A 168 3.59 9.08 -20.63
CA ASP A 168 3.73 8.01 -21.60
C ASP A 168 5.15 8.01 -22.17
N GLY A 169 5.84 6.87 -22.14
CA GLY A 169 7.28 6.76 -22.46
C GLY A 169 7.66 7.09 -23.91
N ARG A 170 6.67 7.42 -24.75
CA ARG A 170 6.84 7.74 -26.17
C ARG A 170 7.45 9.12 -26.43
N GLU A 171 7.37 10.06 -25.48
CA GLU A 171 7.94 11.41 -25.66
C GLU A 171 9.47 11.46 -25.41
N LEU A 172 10.02 10.57 -24.57
CA LEU A 172 11.45 10.59 -24.22
C LEU A 172 12.37 10.08 -25.35
N GLU A 173 11.92 9.11 -26.15
CA GLU A 173 12.71 8.61 -27.29
C GLU A 173 12.81 9.62 -28.44
N GLN A 174 11.87 10.56 -28.52
CA GLN A 174 11.85 11.60 -29.56
C GLN A 174 12.76 12.78 -29.18
N ALA A 175 12.82 13.13 -27.90
CA ALA A 175 13.70 14.20 -27.39
C ALA A 175 15.19 13.83 -27.34
N ILE A 176 15.57 12.54 -27.42
CA ILE A 176 16.97 12.09 -27.46
C ILE A 176 17.46 11.91 -28.92
N LYS A 177 16.55 11.97 -29.91
CA LYS A 177 16.88 11.85 -31.34
C LYS A 177 16.96 13.18 -32.09
N GLU A 178 16.70 14.31 -31.43
CA GLU A 178 16.91 15.67 -31.94
C GLU A 178 18.14 16.32 -31.30
#